data_AF-A0A8G2J030-F1
#
_entry.id   AF-A0A8G2J030-F1
#
_cell.length_a   1.000
_cell.length_b   1.000
_cell.length_c   1.000
_cell.angle_alpha   90.00
_cell.angle_beta   90.00
_cell.angle_gamma   90.00
#
_symmetry.space_group_name_H-M   'P 1'
#
loop_
_entity.id
_entity.type
_entity.pdbx_description
1 polymer ?
#
loop_
_entity_poly.entity_id
_entity_poly.type
_entity_poly.pdbx_seq_one_letter_code
_entity_poly.pdbx_strand_id
1 'polypeptide(L)'
;MDHSKHVRLGTDELTPAVLEGATVYGADDDEVGSVDHVHGSGTSANVVIDVGGFLGIGAKPVSVPISDLDFMRDDDGDVHAVTSWTKDQLKQMPEHRD
;
A
#
# COMPACT_ATOMS: atom_id res chain seq x y z
N MET A 1 -8.39 10.54 -7.30
CA MET A 1 -8.76 9.56 -8.32
C MET A 1 -10.11 8.94 -7.95
N ASP A 2 -10.84 8.37 -8.91
CA ASP A 2 -12.11 7.68 -8.63
C ASP A 2 -11.85 6.18 -8.55
N HIS A 3 -11.48 5.70 -7.36
CA HIS A 3 -11.14 4.29 -7.15
C HIS A 3 -12.33 3.33 -7.32
N SER A 4 -13.57 3.84 -7.37
CA SER A 4 -14.78 3.00 -7.47
C SER A 4 -14.90 2.25 -8.81
N LYS A 5 -14.14 2.67 -9.82
CA LYS A 5 -14.12 2.07 -11.16
C LYS A 5 -13.01 1.05 -11.35
N HIS A 6 -12.05 1.00 -10.43
CA HIS A 6 -10.87 0.14 -10.55
C HIS A 6 -11.19 -1.29 -10.12
N VAL A 7 -10.53 -2.25 -10.78
CA VAL A 7 -10.77 -3.66 -10.54
C VAL A 7 -9.96 -4.09 -9.32
N ARG A 8 -10.63 -4.61 -8.28
CA ARG A 8 -9.95 -5.22 -7.14
C ARG A 8 -9.15 -6.44 -7.57
N LEU A 9 -7.91 -6.54 -7.08
CA LEU A 9 -7.03 -7.67 -7.33
C LEU A 9 -7.56 -8.94 -6.65
N GLY A 10 -7.43 -10.07 -7.34
CA GLY A 10 -7.73 -11.39 -6.75
C GLY A 10 -6.70 -11.81 -5.71
N THR A 11 -7.07 -12.71 -4.80
CA THR A 11 -6.14 -13.24 -3.76
C THR A 11 -4.87 -13.87 -4.34
N ASP A 12 -4.99 -14.47 -5.53
CA ASP A 12 -3.91 -15.06 -6.32
C ASP A 12 -2.95 -14.02 -6.93
N GLU A 13 -3.39 -12.77 -7.05
CA GLU A 13 -2.56 -11.65 -7.51
C GLU A 13 -1.87 -10.91 -6.35
N LEU A 14 -2.27 -11.17 -5.09
CA LEU A 14 -1.67 -10.56 -3.90
C LEU A 14 -0.29 -11.18 -3.60
N THR A 15 0.68 -10.85 -4.44
CA THR A 15 2.05 -11.36 -4.38
C THR A 15 3.06 -10.20 -4.41
N PRO A 16 4.26 -10.36 -3.81
CA PRO A 16 5.26 -9.30 -3.81
C PRO A 16 5.56 -8.75 -5.21
N ALA A 17 5.66 -9.63 -6.21
CA ALA A 17 5.94 -9.25 -7.59
C ALA A 17 4.88 -8.34 -8.25
N VAL A 18 3.64 -8.34 -7.75
CA VAL A 18 2.54 -7.51 -8.26
C VAL A 18 2.35 -6.24 -7.43
N LEU A 19 2.64 -6.31 -6.13
CA LEU A 19 2.29 -5.27 -5.16
C LEU A 19 3.45 -4.33 -4.82
N GLU A 20 4.70 -4.79 -4.91
CA GLU A 20 5.87 -3.95 -4.61
C GLU A 20 5.98 -2.79 -5.59
N GLY A 21 6.24 -1.59 -5.06
CA GLY A 21 6.25 -0.34 -5.83
C GLY A 21 4.87 0.28 -6.06
N ALA A 22 3.77 -0.39 -5.68
CA ALA A 22 2.42 0.16 -5.81
C ALA A 22 2.25 1.43 -4.95
N THR A 23 1.61 2.45 -5.51
CA THR A 23 1.26 3.67 -4.77
C THR A 23 0.13 3.38 -3.79
N VAL A 24 0.23 3.94 -2.58
CA VAL A 24 -0.79 3.84 -1.55
C VAL A 24 -1.47 5.19 -1.36
N TYR A 25 -2.79 5.20 -1.52
CA TYR A 25 -3.65 6.36 -1.29
C TYR A 25 -4.39 6.24 0.04
N GLY A 26 -4.52 7.36 0.75
CA GLY A 26 -5.22 7.43 2.03
C GLY A 26 -6.73 7.62 1.87
N ALA A 27 -7.42 7.77 3.00
CA ALA A 27 -8.87 7.99 3.04
C ALA A 27 -9.34 9.25 2.30
N ASP A 28 -8.47 10.27 2.20
CA ASP A 28 -8.72 11.53 1.51
C ASP A 28 -8.25 11.50 0.04
N ASP A 29 -7.89 10.32 -0.50
CA ASP A 29 -7.46 10.14 -1.89
C ASP A 29 -6.11 10.84 -2.23
N ASP A 30 -5.40 11.28 -1.19
CA ASP A 30 -4.03 11.76 -1.24
C ASP A 30 -3.01 10.63 -1.18
N GLU A 31 -1.87 10.80 -1.86
CA GLU A 31 -0.74 9.88 -1.77
C GLU A 31 -0.10 9.91 -0.37
N VAL A 32 -0.19 8.77 0.32
CA VAL A 32 0.38 8.61 1.66
C VAL A 32 1.78 8.00 1.60
N GLY A 33 2.05 7.17 0.59
CA GLY A 33 3.30 6.44 0.43
C GLY A 33 3.28 5.42 -0.71
N SER A 34 4.23 4.48 -0.66
CA SER A 34 4.35 3.38 -1.61
C SER A 34 4.68 2.07 -0.90
N VAL A 35 4.34 0.94 -1.52
CA VAL A 35 4.73 -0.38 -1.02
C VAL A 35 6.23 -0.58 -1.25
N ASP A 36 6.99 -0.77 -0.17
CA ASP A 36 8.42 -1.08 -0.23
C ASP A 36 8.63 -2.60 -0.36
N HIS A 37 8.03 -3.37 0.55
CA HIS A 37 8.20 -4.81 0.58
C HIS A 37 6.92 -5.53 1.03
N VAL A 38 6.74 -6.78 0.58
CA VAL A 38 5.63 -7.65 0.99
C VAL A 38 6.15 -8.94 1.60
N HIS A 39 5.79 -9.19 2.85
CA HIS A 39 6.09 -10.43 3.54
C HIS A 39 4.95 -11.44 3.37
N GLY A 40 5.21 -12.49 2.59
CA GLY A 40 4.25 -13.56 2.32
C GLY A 40 3.40 -13.29 1.07
N SER A 41 2.23 -13.91 0.99
CA SER A 41 1.31 -13.79 -0.15
C SER A 41 -0.13 -14.08 0.27
N GLY A 42 -1.09 -13.65 -0.54
CA GLY A 42 -2.53 -13.83 -0.28
C GLY A 42 -3.00 -13.02 0.91
N THR A 43 -4.12 -13.41 1.52
CA THR A 43 -4.79 -12.62 2.57
C THR A 43 -4.05 -12.55 3.91
N SER A 44 -3.02 -13.38 4.13
CA SER A 44 -2.21 -13.38 5.35
C SER A 44 -0.89 -12.61 5.22
N ALA A 45 -0.66 -11.93 4.08
CA ALA A 45 0.56 -11.17 3.86
C ALA A 45 0.60 -9.89 4.73
N ASN A 46 1.80 -9.43 5.03
CA ASN A 46 2.04 -8.09 5.56
C ASN A 46 2.72 -7.24 4.51
N VAL A 47 2.33 -5.97 4.45
CA VAL A 47 2.82 -4.99 3.49
C VAL A 47 3.56 -3.91 4.25
N VAL A 48 4.81 -3.66 3.89
CA VAL A 48 5.61 -2.55 4.38
C VAL A 48 5.35 -1.37 3.46
N ILE A 49 4.82 -0.30 4.04
CA ILE A 49 4.53 0.96 3.35
C ILE A 49 5.57 1.98 3.78
N ASP A 50 6.22 2.61 2.81
CA ASP A 50 7.07 3.77 3.01
C ASP A 50 6.22 5.02 3.08
N VAL A 51 6.00 5.53 4.29
CA VAL A 51 5.06 6.62 4.57
C VAL A 51 5.79 7.96 4.53
N GLY A 52 5.47 8.78 3.53
CA GLY A 52 6.12 10.07 3.31
C GLY A 52 7.58 9.94 2.86
N GLY A 53 8.29 11.07 2.81
CA GLY A 53 9.60 11.14 2.16
C GLY A 53 9.49 11.17 0.63
N PHE A 54 10.63 11.17 -0.05
CA PHE A 54 10.72 11.02 -1.51
C PHE A 54 11.78 9.94 -1.76
N LEU A 55 11.39 8.84 -2.40
CA LEU A 55 12.28 7.72 -2.78
C LEU A 55 13.16 7.20 -1.62
N GLY A 56 12.55 6.80 -0.49
CA GLY A 56 13.25 6.22 0.66
C GLY A 56 14.03 7.20 1.55
N ILE A 57 14.19 8.47 1.14
CA ILE A 57 14.83 9.49 1.98
C ILE A 57 13.78 10.18 2.83
N GLY A 58 13.86 9.96 4.15
CA GLY A 58 12.89 10.51 5.12
C GLY A 58 11.53 9.80 5.07
N ALA A 59 11.45 8.67 4.38
CA ALA A 59 10.33 7.76 4.47
C ALA A 59 10.39 6.99 5.78
N LYS A 60 9.21 6.70 6.34
CA LYS A 60 9.09 5.85 7.51
C LYS A 60 8.44 4.52 7.08
N PRO A 61 9.15 3.38 7.17
CA PRO A 61 8.55 2.09 6.86
C PRO A 61 7.56 1.71 7.96
N VAL A 62 6.35 1.32 7.56
CA VAL A 62 5.27 0.89 8.44
C VAL A 62 4.69 -0.41 7.92
N SER A 63 4.74 -1.46 8.73
CA SER A 63 4.15 -2.76 8.39
C SER A 63 2.67 -2.79 8.77
N VAL A 64 1.81 -3.09 7.80
CA VAL A 64 0.37 -3.27 7.98
C VAL A 64 -0.08 -4.59 7.38
N PRO A 65 -1.15 -5.23 7.90
CA PRO A 65 -1.69 -6.42 7.27
C PRO A 65 -2.31 -6.06 5.93
N ILE A 66 -2.14 -6.93 4.93
CA ILE A 66 -2.68 -6.71 3.58
C ILE A 66 -4.22 -6.57 3.58
N SER A 67 -4.90 -7.15 4.57
CA SER A 67 -6.36 -7.05 4.72
C SER A 67 -6.86 -5.64 5.02
N ASP A 68 -5.99 -4.74 5.48
CA ASP A 68 -6.31 -3.34 5.73
C ASP A 68 -6.02 -2.44 4.50
N LEU A 69 -5.63 -3.06 3.38
CA LEU A 69 -5.35 -2.42 2.10
C LEU A 69 -6.28 -2.99 1.02
N ASP A 70 -6.97 -2.11 0.30
CA ASP A 70 -7.73 -2.46 -0.88
C ASP A 70 -6.83 -2.29 -2.11
N PHE A 71 -6.29 -3.39 -2.62
CA PHE A 71 -5.46 -3.40 -3.83
C PHE A 71 -6.31 -3.48 -5.09
N MET A 72 -6.03 -2.58 -6.03
CA MET A 72 -6.80 -2.40 -7.25
C MET A 72 -5.88 -2.16 -8.44
N ARG A 73 -6.39 -2.48 -9.62
CA ARG A 73 -5.77 -2.20 -10.91
C ARG A 73 -6.64 -1.21 -11.67
N ASP A 74 -6.03 -0.14 -12.19
CA ASP A 74 -6.73 0.83 -13.03
C ASP A 74 -6.83 0.37 -14.50
N ASP A 75 -7.39 1.24 -15.35
CA ASP A 75 -7.61 0.97 -16.78
C ASP A 75 -6.30 0.83 -17.58
N ASP A 76 -5.21 1.44 -17.11
CA ASP A 76 -3.88 1.37 -17.73
C ASP A 76 -3.10 0.12 -17.28
N GLY A 77 -3.59 -0.57 -16.25
CA GLY A 77 -3.01 -1.79 -15.70
C GLY A 77 -2.12 -1.54 -14.48
N ASP A 78 -2.04 -0.31 -13.99
CA ASP A 78 -1.22 0.07 -12.86
C ASP A 78 -1.89 -0.34 -11.54
N VAL A 79 -1.08 -0.94 -10.66
CA VAL A 79 -1.52 -1.43 -9.35
C VAL A 79 -1.33 -0.35 -8.30
N HIS A 80 -2.38 -0.11 -7.52
CA HIS A 80 -2.34 0.78 -6.37
C HIS A 80 -3.15 0.19 -5.21
N ALA A 81 -2.90 0.70 -4.01
CA ALA A 81 -3.65 0.35 -2.81
C ALA A 81 -4.39 1.59 -2.27
N VAL A 82 -5.55 1.36 -1.67
CA VAL A 82 -6.26 2.36 -0.87
C VAL A 82 -6.32 1.88 0.57
N THR A 83 -6.12 2.80 1.50
CA THR A 83 -6.27 2.54 2.93
C THR A 83 -7.24 3.53 3.58
N SER A 84 -7.83 3.11 4.69
CA SER A 84 -8.65 3.98 5.54
C SER A 84 -7.83 4.92 6.43
N TRP A 85 -6.51 4.73 6.48
CA TRP A 85 -5.62 5.59 7.27
C TRP A 85 -5.20 6.84 6.50
N THR A 86 -5.02 7.94 7.23
CA THR A 86 -4.36 9.14 6.71
C THR A 86 -2.84 9.01 6.84
N LYS A 87 -2.11 9.85 6.10
CA LYS A 87 -0.65 9.94 6.18
C LYS A 87 -0.15 10.15 7.61
N ASP A 88 -0.81 11.00 8.37
CA ASP A 88 -0.42 11.32 9.75
C ASP A 88 -0.72 10.19 10.73
N GLN A 89 -1.77 9.40 10.49
CA GLN A 89 -2.03 8.19 11.28
C GLN A 89 -0.95 7.15 11.04
N LEU A 90 -0.60 6.89 9.78
CA LEU A 90 0.48 5.97 9.43
C LEU A 90 1.82 6.40 10.05
N LYS A 91 2.15 7.71 10.03
CA LYS A 91 3.36 8.23 10.70
C LYS A 91 3.39 8.01 12.21
N GLN A 92 2.23 7.89 12.86
CA GLN A 92 2.13 7.61 14.31
C GLN A 92 2.25 6.12 14.65
N MET A 93 2.10 5.22 13.67
CA MET A 93 2.27 3.78 13.88
C MET A 93 3.72 3.42 14.20
N PRO A 94 3.99 2.25 14.82
CA PRO A 94 5.35 1.78 15.02
C PRO A 94 6.13 1.72 13.71
N GLU A 95 7.38 2.17 13.74
CA GLU A 95 8.30 1.98 12.61
C GLU A 95 8.59 0.49 12.46
N HIS A 96 8.45 -0.02 11.24
CA HIS A 96 8.94 -1.34 10.88
C HIS A 96 10.47 -1.32 10.89
N ARG A 97 11.07 -2.31 11.54
CA ARG A 97 12.52 -2.49 11.62
C ARG A 97 12.81 -3.95 11.35
N ASP A 98 13.35 -4.22 10.17
CA ASP A 98 13.88 -5.53 9.78
C ASP A 98 15.10 -5.96 10.61
#